data_AF-A0A438X0Y7-F1
#
_entry.id   AF-A0A438X0Y7-F1
#
_cell.length_a   1.000
_cell.length_b   1.000
_cell.length_c   1.000
_cell.angle_alpha   90.00
_cell.angle_beta   90.00
_cell.angle_gamma   90.00
#
_symmetry.space_group_name_H-M   'P 1'
#
loop_
_entity.id
_entity.type
_entity.pdbx_description
1 polymer ?
#
loop_
_entity_poly.entity_id
_entity_poly.type
_entity_poly.pdbx_seq_one_letter_code
_entity_poly.pdbx_strand_id
1 'polypeptide(L)'
;MLFNRLCLFEQASLHLRKASVSMKKLKNLFLILLLWVYPLRSEPINEGAYILEEIGDVLRFLPIFVGTVSLAMRDYRGLGELAVGTLVTQGVIYGLKGAFSNAHKDGARVGFAKRPCCNSWRGMPSGHAGGVFSAAGFVYYRYGWKPALPVIALAI
;
A
#
# COMPACT_ATOMS: atom_id res chain seq x y z
N MET A 1 -55.45 -17.23 -1.67
CA MET A 1 -54.15 -16.93 -2.31
C MET A 1 -53.47 -15.63 -1.83
N LEU A 2 -54.15 -14.72 -1.11
CA LEU A 2 -53.54 -13.45 -0.64
C LEU A 2 -52.52 -13.62 0.51
N PHE A 3 -52.74 -14.59 1.41
CA PHE A 3 -51.93 -14.78 2.62
C PHE A 3 -50.46 -15.18 2.35
N ASN A 4 -50.21 -16.00 1.32
CA ASN A 4 -48.85 -16.44 0.98
C ASN A 4 -47.97 -15.33 0.39
N ARG A 5 -48.56 -14.30 -0.22
CA ARG A 5 -47.80 -13.18 -0.82
C ARG A 5 -47.34 -12.16 0.23
N LEU A 6 -48.10 -11.96 1.31
CA LEU A 6 -47.72 -11.07 2.42
C LEU A 6 -46.54 -11.64 3.23
N CYS A 7 -46.54 -12.95 3.47
CA CYS A 7 -45.46 -13.62 4.21
C CYS A 7 -44.10 -13.54 3.48
N LEU A 8 -44.09 -13.76 2.16
CA LEU A 8 -42.88 -13.61 1.33
C LEU A 8 -42.36 -12.17 1.28
N PHE A 9 -43.25 -11.17 1.29
CA PHE A 9 -42.86 -9.75 1.25
C PHE A 9 -42.24 -9.30 2.58
N GLU A 10 -42.77 -9.79 3.70
CA GLU A 10 -42.25 -9.47 5.04
C GLU A 10 -40.88 -10.12 5.27
N GLN A 11 -40.69 -11.36 4.80
CA GLN A 11 -39.43 -12.08 4.90
C GLN A 11 -38.34 -11.45 4.03
N ALA A 12 -38.68 -10.95 2.83
CA ALA A 12 -37.77 -10.18 1.97
C ALA A 12 -37.37 -8.82 2.58
N SER A 13 -38.33 -8.09 3.16
CA SER A 13 -38.11 -6.82 3.87
C SER A 13 -37.16 -6.98 5.06
N LEU A 14 -37.29 -8.08 5.81
CA LEU A 14 -36.43 -8.35 6.97
C LEU A 14 -34.98 -8.67 6.56
N HIS A 15 -34.80 -9.42 5.47
CA HIS A 15 -33.48 -9.71 4.90
C HIS A 15 -32.78 -8.45 4.35
N LEU A 16 -33.52 -7.56 3.68
CA LEU A 16 -32.98 -6.29 3.17
C LEU A 16 -32.59 -5.33 4.30
N ARG A 17 -33.39 -5.26 5.38
CA ARG A 17 -33.04 -4.45 6.58
C ARG A 17 -31.81 -4.99 7.30
N LYS A 18 -31.67 -6.32 7.42
CA LYS A 18 -30.51 -6.95 8.07
C LYS A 18 -29.22 -6.73 7.28
N ALA A 19 -29.28 -6.77 5.95
CA ALA A 19 -28.16 -6.46 5.07
C ALA A 19 -27.72 -4.98 5.17
N SER A 20 -28.68 -4.05 5.21
CA SER A 20 -28.44 -2.60 5.39
C SER A 20 -27.74 -2.26 6.72
N VAL A 21 -28.16 -2.89 7.82
CA VAL A 21 -27.53 -2.68 9.15
C VAL A 21 -26.12 -3.25 9.21
N SER A 22 -25.87 -4.40 8.57
CA SER A 22 -24.54 -5.03 8.52
C SER A 22 -23.53 -4.17 7.75
N MET A 23 -23.94 -3.58 6.63
CA MET A 23 -23.09 -2.69 5.82
C MET A 23 -22.69 -1.39 6.54
N LYS A 24 -23.59 -0.82 7.35
CA LYS A 24 -23.29 0.37 8.16
C LYS A 24 -22.27 0.09 9.25
N LYS A 25 -22.37 -1.07 9.92
CA LYS A 25 -21.38 -1.49 10.93
C LYS A 25 -20.00 -1.76 10.32
N LEU A 26 -19.94 -2.36 9.14
CA LEU A 26 -18.69 -2.62 8.42
C LEU A 26 -18.01 -1.32 7.97
N LYS A 27 -18.78 -0.35 7.48
CA LYS A 27 -18.27 0.99 7.12
C LYS A 27 -17.69 1.73 8.33
N ASN A 28 -18.39 1.70 9.47
CA ASN A 28 -17.89 2.35 10.68
C ASN A 28 -16.64 1.65 11.24
N LEU A 29 -16.55 0.33 11.16
CA LEU A 29 -15.34 -0.41 11.55
C LEU A 29 -14.15 -0.04 10.66
N PHE A 30 -14.37 0.11 9.35
CA PHE A 30 -13.35 0.52 8.40
C PHE A 30 -12.88 1.96 8.65
N LEU A 31 -13.80 2.88 8.97
CA LEU A 31 -13.45 4.26 9.35
C LEU A 31 -12.64 4.32 10.65
N ILE A 32 -12.99 3.51 11.66
CA ILE A 32 -12.27 3.47 12.94
C ILE A 32 -10.86 2.89 12.75
N LEU A 33 -10.73 1.84 11.94
CA LEU A 33 -9.43 1.25 11.59
C LEU A 33 -8.55 2.25 10.84
N LEU A 34 -9.13 3.04 9.92
CA LEU A 34 -8.43 4.08 9.18
C LEU A 34 -7.97 5.23 10.09
N LEU A 35 -8.76 5.59 11.11
CA LEU A 35 -8.38 6.61 12.09
C LEU A 35 -7.28 6.16 13.05
N TRP A 36 -7.18 4.86 13.34
CA TRP A 36 -6.19 4.32 14.29
C TRP A 36 -4.78 4.21 13.71
N VAL A 37 -4.64 4.24 12.38
CA VAL A 37 -3.36 4.06 11.66
C VAL A 37 -2.54 5.36 11.54
N TYR A 38 -3.09 6.53 11.89
CA TYR A 38 -2.35 7.80 11.81
C TYR A 38 -1.85 8.27 13.19
N PRO A 39 -0.65 7.86 13.65
CA PRO A 39 0.05 8.66 14.63
C PRO A 39 0.63 9.87 13.88
N LEU A 40 -0.06 11.00 13.95
CA LEU A 40 0.47 12.29 13.53
C LEU A 40 1.61 12.68 14.47
N ARG A 41 2.85 12.43 14.04
CA ARG A 41 4.06 12.95 14.69
C ARG A 41 4.91 13.67 13.64
N SER A 42 4.88 14.99 13.70
CA SER A 42 5.67 15.91 12.86
C SER A 42 6.74 16.61 13.71
N GLU A 43 7.99 16.47 13.29
CA GLU A 43 9.14 17.31 13.70
C GLU A 43 9.68 17.96 12.42
N PRO A 44 10.09 19.24 12.42
CA PRO A 44 10.29 19.99 11.17
C PRO A 44 11.72 19.85 10.63
N ILE A 45 11.88 19.28 9.43
CA ILE A 45 13.12 19.41 8.64
C ILE A 45 12.77 19.56 7.16
N ASN A 46 12.81 20.80 6.66
CA ASN A 46 12.70 21.20 5.24
C ASN A 46 11.36 20.84 4.55
N GLU A 47 10.53 21.86 4.33
CA GLU A 47 9.21 21.83 3.65
C GLU A 47 9.16 20.92 2.41
N GLY A 48 10.18 20.96 1.55
CA GLY A 48 10.20 20.17 0.31
C GLY A 48 10.52 18.69 0.51
N ALA A 49 11.34 18.35 1.52
CA ALA A 49 11.63 16.96 1.86
C ALA A 49 10.43 16.31 2.56
N TYR A 50 9.71 17.07 3.39
CA TYR A 50 8.50 16.63 4.07
C TYR A 50 7.39 16.24 3.08
N ILE A 51 7.11 17.08 2.08
CA ILE A 51 6.09 16.82 1.06
C ILE A 51 6.39 15.52 0.30
N LEU A 52 7.64 15.29 -0.09
CA LEU A 52 8.04 14.07 -0.80
C LEU A 52 8.00 12.83 0.10
N GLU A 53 8.32 12.98 1.39
CA GLU A 53 8.25 11.89 2.35
C GLU A 53 6.80 11.54 2.69
N GLU A 54 5.91 12.52 2.80
CA GLU A 54 4.46 12.36 3.04
C GLU A 54 3.74 11.75 1.83
N ILE A 55 3.99 12.26 0.61
CA ILE A 55 3.48 11.65 -0.64
C ILE A 55 4.03 10.23 -0.79
N GLY A 56 5.32 10.04 -0.51
CA GLY A 56 5.94 8.73 -0.49
C GLY A 56 5.23 7.77 0.45
N ASP A 57 4.89 8.21 1.67
CA ASP A 57 4.23 7.39 2.69
C ASP A 57 2.82 6.96 2.31
N VAL A 58 2.06 7.84 1.65
CA VAL A 58 0.76 7.49 1.06
C VAL A 58 0.95 6.45 -0.05
N LEU A 59 1.92 6.63 -0.93
CA LEU A 59 2.18 5.74 -2.05
C LEU A 59 2.76 4.37 -1.62
N ARG A 60 3.32 4.25 -0.40
CA ARG A 60 3.70 2.94 0.18
C ARG A 60 2.53 1.98 0.27
N PHE A 61 1.30 2.49 0.36
CA PHE A 61 0.08 1.68 0.40
C PHE A 61 -0.44 1.28 -0.99
N LEU A 62 0.23 1.66 -2.08
CA LEU A 62 -0.20 1.31 -3.44
C LEU A 62 -0.29 -0.20 -3.70
N PRO A 63 0.59 -1.08 -3.16
CA PRO A 63 0.38 -2.52 -3.24
C PRO A 63 -0.93 -2.98 -2.59
N ILE A 64 -1.39 -2.33 -1.53
CA ILE A 64 -2.69 -2.63 -0.90
C ILE A 64 -3.84 -2.18 -1.81
N PHE A 65 -3.72 -1.01 -2.43
CA PHE A 65 -4.70 -0.52 -3.39
C PHE A 65 -4.82 -1.45 -4.60
N VAL A 66 -3.69 -1.80 -5.23
CA VAL A 66 -3.64 -2.73 -6.36
C VAL A 66 -4.12 -4.12 -5.94
N GLY A 67 -3.78 -4.59 -4.74
CA GLY A 67 -4.27 -5.83 -4.17
C GLY A 67 -5.79 -5.81 -3.99
N THR A 68 -6.37 -4.69 -3.57
CA THR A 68 -7.83 -4.53 -3.41
C THR A 68 -8.54 -4.59 -4.77
N VAL A 69 -7.98 -3.96 -5.80
CA VAL A 69 -8.50 -4.07 -7.18
C VAL A 69 -8.38 -5.50 -7.70
N SER A 70 -7.24 -6.16 -7.47
CA SER A 70 -7.01 -7.56 -7.85
C SER A 70 -8.03 -8.49 -7.17
N LEU A 71 -8.33 -8.24 -5.89
CA LEU A 71 -9.33 -8.96 -5.11
C LEU A 71 -10.76 -8.73 -5.64
N ALA A 72 -11.09 -7.49 -6.04
CA ALA A 72 -12.37 -7.17 -6.68
C ALA A 72 -12.52 -7.91 -8.02
N MET A 73 -11.42 -8.10 -8.76
CA MET A 73 -11.36 -8.91 -9.97
C MET A 73 -11.30 -10.44 -9.70
N ARG A 74 -11.37 -10.86 -8.43
CA ARG A 74 -11.23 -12.26 -7.98
C ARG A 74 -9.90 -12.92 -8.36
N ASP A 75 -8.84 -12.13 -8.56
CA ASP A 75 -7.49 -12.60 -8.87
C ASP A 75 -6.68 -12.86 -7.60
N TYR A 76 -7.04 -13.93 -6.89
CA TYR A 76 -6.38 -14.34 -5.64
C TYR A 76 -4.92 -14.76 -5.86
N ARG A 77 -4.60 -15.30 -7.04
CA ARG A 77 -3.24 -15.67 -7.41
C ARG A 77 -2.37 -14.43 -7.62
N GLY A 78 -2.89 -13.43 -8.32
CA GLY A 78 -2.24 -12.12 -8.47
C GLY A 78 -1.99 -11.43 -7.13
N LEU A 79 -2.92 -11.53 -6.18
CA LEU A 79 -2.71 -10.98 -4.83
C LEU A 79 -1.53 -11.65 -4.10
N GLY A 80 -1.36 -12.96 -4.26
CA GLY A 80 -0.20 -13.69 -3.75
C GLY A 80 1.11 -13.25 -4.41
N GLU A 81 1.11 -13.12 -5.74
CA GLU A 81 2.26 -12.65 -6.52
C GLU A 81 2.67 -11.22 -6.13
N LEU A 82 1.69 -10.33 -5.95
CA LEU A 82 1.90 -8.96 -5.46
C LEU A 82 2.50 -8.94 -4.05
N ALA A 83 1.94 -9.72 -3.13
CA ALA A 83 2.44 -9.80 -1.75
C ALA A 83 3.88 -10.30 -1.71
N VAL A 84 4.19 -11.38 -2.43
CA VAL A 84 5.56 -11.91 -2.53
C VAL A 84 6.49 -10.88 -3.18
N GLY A 85 6.09 -10.26 -4.29
CA GLY A 85 6.90 -9.25 -4.97
C GLY A 85 7.21 -8.04 -4.09
N THR A 86 6.22 -7.53 -3.35
CA THR A 86 6.42 -6.42 -2.41
C THR A 86 7.32 -6.83 -1.24
N LEU A 87 7.16 -8.03 -0.67
CA LEU A 87 8.01 -8.54 0.42
C LEU A 87 9.46 -8.73 -0.03
N VAL A 88 9.68 -9.34 -1.19
CA VAL A 88 11.01 -9.53 -1.77
C VAL A 88 11.66 -8.16 -2.04
N THR A 89 10.92 -7.22 -2.61
CA THR A 89 11.43 -5.86 -2.88
C THR A 89 11.85 -5.16 -1.60
N GLN A 90 11.02 -5.20 -0.55
CA GLN A 90 11.38 -4.63 0.76
C GLN A 90 12.60 -5.34 1.36
N GLY A 91 12.65 -6.68 1.30
CA GLY A 91 13.80 -7.47 1.76
C GLY A 91 15.10 -7.07 1.06
N VAL A 92 15.08 -6.91 -0.26
CA VAL A 92 16.22 -6.45 -1.07
C VAL A 92 16.64 -5.03 -0.67
N ILE A 93 15.69 -4.11 -0.49
CA ILE A 93 15.97 -2.72 -0.07
C ILE A 93 16.62 -2.68 1.31
N TYR A 94 16.09 -3.42 2.28
CA TYR A 94 16.67 -3.52 3.62
C TYR A 94 18.03 -4.19 3.60
N GLY A 95 18.21 -5.24 2.78
CA GLY A 95 19.49 -5.92 2.57
C GLY A 95 20.54 -4.97 2.01
N LEU A 96 20.22 -4.22 0.96
CA LEU A 96 21.11 -3.22 0.35
C LEU A 96 21.46 -2.10 1.33
N LYS A 97 20.49 -1.58 2.10
CA LYS A 97 20.76 -0.60 3.16
C LYS A 97 21.72 -1.15 4.23
N GLY A 98 21.57 -2.41 4.60
CA GLY A 98 22.48 -3.11 5.50
C GLY A 98 23.88 -3.25 4.90
N ALA A 99 23.95 -3.69 3.64
CA ALA A 99 25.20 -3.86 2.91
C ALA A 99 25.97 -2.55 2.77
N PHE A 100 25.32 -1.44 2.39
CA PHE A 100 25.98 -0.13 2.32
C PHE A 100 26.43 0.38 3.69
N SER A 101 25.64 0.13 4.73
CA SER A 101 26.04 0.47 6.10
C SER A 101 27.25 -0.32 6.58
N ASN A 102 27.38 -1.59 6.22
CA ASN A 102 28.53 -2.42 6.58
C ASN A 102 29.75 -2.11 5.71
N ALA A 103 29.56 -1.97 4.40
CA ALA A 103 30.63 -1.56 3.48
C ALA A 103 31.27 -0.22 3.90
N HIS A 104 30.47 0.72 4.41
CA HIS A 104 31.03 1.95 4.98
C HIS A 104 31.91 1.70 6.21
N LYS A 105 31.47 0.82 7.13
CA LYS A 105 32.26 0.44 8.32
C LYS A 105 33.56 -0.26 7.94
N ASP A 106 33.54 -1.02 6.85
CA ASP A 106 34.70 -1.72 6.29
C ASP A 106 35.61 -0.81 5.46
N GLY A 107 35.34 0.51 5.43
CA GLY A 107 36.19 1.53 4.79
C GLY A 107 35.83 1.87 3.33
N ALA A 108 34.73 1.34 2.78
CA ALA A 108 34.31 1.64 1.43
C ALA A 108 33.72 3.06 1.29
N ARG A 109 34.01 3.71 0.16
CA ARG A 109 33.54 5.06 -0.19
C ARG A 109 32.10 5.05 -0.72
N VAL A 110 31.13 4.72 0.14
CA VAL A 110 29.69 4.75 -0.18
C VAL A 110 29.05 6.12 0.09
N GLY A 111 29.67 7.19 -0.39
CA GLY A 111 29.20 8.57 -0.18
C GLY A 111 27.78 8.82 -0.73
N PHE A 112 27.40 8.10 -1.79
CA PHE A 112 26.06 8.17 -2.40
C PHE A 112 24.94 7.65 -1.50
N ALA A 113 25.24 6.77 -0.54
CA ALA A 113 24.26 6.18 0.37
C ALA A 113 24.12 6.96 1.69
N LYS A 114 24.88 8.03 1.87
CA LYS A 114 24.86 8.86 3.09
C LYS A 114 23.61 9.75 3.11
N ARG A 115 22.88 9.75 4.23
CA ARG A 115 21.78 10.70 4.44
C ARG A 115 22.29 12.12 4.68
N PRO A 116 21.62 13.16 4.17
CA PRO A 116 22.05 14.56 4.33
C PRO A 116 21.92 15.08 5.78
N CYS A 117 21.05 14.49 6.61
CA CYS A 117 20.82 14.93 7.99
C CYS A 117 21.62 14.13 9.05
N CYS A 118 22.21 12.98 8.71
CA CYS A 118 22.82 12.08 9.70
C CYS A 118 24.03 11.29 9.14
N ASN A 119 24.94 10.85 10.03
CA ASN A 119 25.98 9.86 9.72
C ASN A 119 25.39 8.43 9.58
N SER A 120 24.41 8.28 8.71
CA SER A 120 23.75 7.01 8.39
C SER A 120 23.89 6.74 6.90
N TRP A 121 24.42 5.55 6.56
CA TRP A 121 24.64 5.07 5.19
C TRP A 121 23.47 4.24 4.66
N ARG A 122 22.27 4.48 5.20
CA ARG A 122 21.00 3.84 4.80
C ARG A 122 20.12 4.76 3.96
N GLY A 123 20.72 5.73 3.26
CA GLY A 123 20.02 6.72 2.43
C GLY A 123 19.46 6.14 1.14
N MET A 124 20.10 5.11 0.58
CA MET A 124 19.68 4.46 -0.67
C MET A 124 19.55 2.94 -0.49
N PRO A 125 18.62 2.27 -1.22
CA PRO A 125 17.52 2.79 -2.04
C PRO A 125 16.26 3.21 -1.24
N SER A 126 15.36 4.00 -1.83
CA SER A 126 14.13 4.46 -1.15
C SER A 126 13.14 3.30 -0.96
N GLY A 127 12.68 3.11 0.28
CA GLY A 127 11.70 2.08 0.62
C GLY A 127 10.31 2.40 0.07
N HIS A 128 9.97 3.69 0.00
CA HIS A 128 8.72 4.19 -0.56
C HIS A 128 8.69 3.98 -2.07
N ALA A 129 9.68 4.50 -2.80
CA ALA A 129 9.76 4.31 -4.25
C ALA A 129 9.77 2.82 -4.64
N GLY A 130 10.55 1.99 -3.93
CA GLY A 130 10.56 0.55 -4.17
C GLY A 130 9.21 -0.13 -3.95
N GLY A 131 8.42 0.32 -2.96
CA GLY A 131 7.06 -0.15 -2.77
C GLY A 131 6.16 0.18 -3.96
N VAL A 132 6.21 1.43 -4.44
CA VAL A 132 5.41 1.89 -5.58
C VAL A 132 5.81 1.17 -6.87
N PHE A 133 7.10 1.06 -7.17
CA PHE A 133 7.60 0.36 -8.35
C PHE A 133 7.32 -1.14 -8.30
N SER A 134 7.26 -1.76 -7.11
CA SER A 134 6.83 -3.17 -6.99
C SER A 134 5.37 -3.36 -7.42
N ALA A 135 4.48 -2.42 -7.04
CA ALA A 135 3.08 -2.42 -7.47
C ALA A 135 2.95 -2.10 -8.97
N ALA A 136 3.71 -1.12 -9.46
CA ALA A 136 3.74 -0.73 -10.87
C ALA A 136 4.19 -1.88 -11.78
N GLY A 137 5.27 -2.57 -11.39
CA GLY A 137 5.76 -3.77 -12.08
C GLY A 137 4.72 -4.88 -12.10
N PHE A 138 4.06 -5.16 -10.96
CA PHE A 138 2.99 -6.14 -10.91
C PHE A 138 1.85 -5.80 -11.87
N VAL A 139 1.34 -4.55 -11.87
CA VAL A 139 0.27 -4.13 -12.78
C VAL A 139 0.70 -4.24 -14.24
N TYR A 140 1.94 -3.84 -14.56
CA TYR A 140 2.49 -3.92 -15.91
C TYR A 140 2.56 -5.35 -16.44
N TYR A 141 3.09 -6.29 -15.65
CA TYR A 141 3.24 -7.69 -16.07
C TYR A 141 1.92 -8.47 -16.01
N ARG A 142 1.02 -8.16 -15.08
CA ARG A 142 -0.22 -8.92 -14.85
C ARG A 142 -1.40 -8.39 -15.66
N TYR A 143 -1.59 -7.07 -15.70
CA TYR A 143 -2.75 -6.40 -16.31
C TYR A 143 -2.39 -5.63 -17.59
N GLY A 144 -1.10 -5.58 -17.94
CA GLY A 144 -0.58 -4.97 -19.16
C GLY A 144 -0.21 -3.50 -18.99
N TRP A 145 0.35 -2.93 -20.06
CA TRP A 145 0.91 -1.58 -20.03
C TRP A 145 -0.12 -0.46 -19.86
N LYS A 146 -1.37 -0.66 -20.32
CA LYS A 146 -2.44 0.35 -20.25
C LYS A 146 -2.81 0.74 -18.81
N PRO A 147 -3.17 -0.21 -17.92
CA PRO A 147 -3.44 0.12 -16.51
C PRO A 147 -2.18 0.45 -15.70
N ALA A 148 -0.99 0.10 -16.19
CA ALA A 148 0.26 0.39 -15.51
C ALA A 148 0.71 1.85 -15.64
N LEU A 149 0.36 2.55 -16.73
CA LEU A 149 0.71 3.96 -16.94
C LEU A 149 0.40 4.89 -15.76
N PRO A 150 -0.83 4.92 -15.20
CA PRO A 150 -1.11 5.79 -14.06
C PRO A 150 -0.34 5.37 -12.80
N VAL A 151 -0.07 4.08 -12.62
CA VAL A 151 0.66 3.53 -11.47
C VAL A 151 2.15 3.87 -11.55
N ILE A 152 2.73 3.85 -12.76
CA ILE A 152 4.10 4.27 -13.05
C ILE A 152 4.23 5.79 -12.92
N ALA A 153 3.25 6.56 -13.40
CA ALA A 153 3.24 8.01 -13.26
C ALA A 153 3.22 8.46 -11.79
N LEU A 154 2.57 7.68 -10.91
CA LEU A 154 2.60 7.91 -9.46
C LEU A 154 3.92 7.47 -8.80
N ALA A 155 4.77 6.72 -9.50
CA ALA A 155 6.05 6.20 -8.98
C ALA A 155 7.23 7.13 -9.25
N ILE A 156 7.09 8.05 -10.21
CA ILE A 156 8.10 9.03 -10.65
C ILE A 156 7.89 10.33 -9.88
#